data_AF-A0A1G3ZAH0-F1
#
_entry.id   AF-A0A1G3ZAH0-F1
#
_cell.length_a   1.000
_cell.length_b   1.000
_cell.length_c   1.000
_cell.angle_alpha   90.00
_cell.angle_beta   90.00
_cell.angle_gamma   90.00
#
_symmetry.space_group_name_H-M   'P 1'
#
loop_
_entity.id
_entity.type
_entity.pdbx_description
1 polymer ?
#
loop_
_entity_poly.entity_id
_entity_poly.type
_entity_poly.pdbx_seq_one_letter_code
_entity_poly.pdbx_strand_id
1 'polypeptide(L)'
;MKKLILLLVGFCSTFPLWAGIEENEALLQECLKQEPSLEIIKELVEKGADVNCTGIIYFLQENSCKPIVIESQNQSNHKEELSITENQKEVTPLYLVFDYSDNLEVAEYLINQKADIMKAERLACYGGLLMEALMHQIWPRFYFLLDHGVRPDLYTLLFAIANNQDQVTYLNGYYNPESPVKTLMSRVMAYYTDRQISEALLMRKVIEDAND
;
A
#
# COMPACT_ATOMS: atom_id res chain seq x y z
N MET A 1 23.77 -53.62 39.13
CA MET A 1 23.12 -52.31 39.40
C MET A 1 23.23 -51.45 38.15
N LYS A 2 22.09 -50.90 37.74
CA LYS A 2 21.85 -50.18 36.49
C LYS A 2 22.55 -48.82 36.48
N LYS A 3 23.28 -48.50 35.41
CA LYS A 3 23.38 -47.13 34.89
C LYS A 3 23.28 -47.21 33.37
N LEU A 4 22.03 -47.22 32.92
CA LEU A 4 21.64 -47.01 31.54
C LEU A 4 21.84 -45.51 31.27
N ILE A 5 22.89 -45.14 30.55
CA ILE A 5 23.03 -43.78 30.03
C ILE A 5 22.08 -43.71 28.83
N LEU A 6 20.89 -43.14 29.04
CA LEU A 6 19.99 -42.75 27.97
C LEU A 6 20.66 -41.62 27.18
N LEU A 7 21.14 -41.94 25.99
CA LEU A 7 21.32 -40.98 24.90
C LEU A 7 19.93 -40.53 24.49
N LEU A 8 19.42 -39.49 25.16
CA LEU A 8 18.42 -38.61 24.57
C LEU A 8 19.11 -37.91 23.42
N VAL A 9 19.03 -38.51 22.23
CA VAL A 9 19.14 -37.78 20.97
C VAL A 9 17.91 -36.88 20.96
N GLY A 10 18.04 -35.73 21.62
CA GLY A 10 17.18 -34.62 21.35
C GLY A 10 17.34 -34.36 19.87
N PHE A 11 16.30 -34.67 19.09
CA PHE A 11 16.04 -34.03 17.82
C PHE A 11 15.92 -32.53 18.14
N CYS A 12 17.07 -31.90 18.29
CA CYS A 12 17.21 -30.46 18.23
C CYS A 12 16.87 -30.16 16.78
N SER A 13 15.60 -29.84 16.54
CA SER A 13 15.10 -29.32 15.28
C SER A 13 15.97 -28.13 14.92
N THR A 14 16.99 -28.38 14.12
CA THR A 14 17.82 -27.38 13.46
C THR A 14 16.98 -26.73 12.35
N PHE A 15 15.94 -26.02 12.75
CA PHE A 15 15.15 -25.15 11.89
C PHE A 15 14.59 -24.06 12.80
N PRO A 16 15.26 -22.90 12.91
CA PRO A 16 14.49 -21.65 12.84
C PRO A 16 15.31 -20.42 12.39
N LEU A 17 16.05 -20.47 11.28
CA LEU A 17 16.64 -19.23 10.73
C LEU A 17 16.41 -19.01 9.23
N TRP A 18 16.06 -20.07 8.49
CA TRP A 18 15.73 -19.98 7.05
C TRP A 18 14.22 -20.06 6.77
N ALA A 19 13.42 -20.47 7.77
CA ALA A 19 11.97 -20.51 7.65
C ALA A 19 11.42 -19.08 7.56
N GLY A 20 10.78 -18.75 6.44
CA GLY A 20 10.21 -17.44 6.15
C GLY A 20 10.79 -16.75 4.93
N ILE A 21 12.03 -17.05 4.49
CA ILE A 21 12.62 -16.37 3.32
C ILE A 21 11.95 -16.86 2.03
N GLU A 22 11.83 -18.18 1.86
CA GLU A 22 11.15 -18.79 0.72
C GLU A 22 9.67 -18.37 0.69
N GLU A 23 9.03 -18.33 1.85
CA GLU A 23 7.64 -17.89 1.98
C GLU A 23 7.47 -16.38 1.67
N ASN A 24 8.42 -15.53 2.06
CA ASN A 24 8.41 -14.11 1.72
C ASN A 24 8.56 -13.87 0.22
N GLU A 25 9.48 -14.59 -0.43
CA GLU A 25 9.64 -14.51 -1.87
C GLU A 25 8.37 -14.97 -2.59
N ALA A 26 7.81 -16.11 -2.18
CA ALA A 26 6.56 -16.62 -2.73
C ALA A 26 5.40 -15.63 -2.52
N LEU A 27 5.32 -14.97 -1.37
CA LEU A 27 4.30 -13.96 -1.08
C LEU A 27 4.44 -12.76 -2.02
N LEU A 28 5.65 -12.22 -2.20
CA LEU A 28 5.89 -11.12 -3.14
C LEU A 28 5.55 -11.53 -4.58
N GLN A 29 5.91 -12.74 -5.01
CA GLN A 29 5.60 -13.24 -6.35
C GLN A 29 4.09 -13.43 -6.57
N GLU A 30 3.36 -13.91 -5.57
CA GLU A 30 1.91 -14.05 -5.64
C GLU A 30 1.24 -12.66 -5.74
N CYS A 31 1.65 -11.69 -4.91
CA CYS A 31 1.12 -10.33 -4.92
C CYS A 31 1.46 -9.53 -6.18
N LEU A 32 2.46 -9.94 -6.97
CA LEU A 32 2.84 -9.31 -8.24
C LEU A 32 1.89 -9.70 -9.39
N LYS A 33 1.07 -10.74 -9.21
CA LYS A 33 0.15 -11.19 -10.26
C LYS A 33 -0.98 -10.19 -10.45
N GLN A 34 -1.52 -10.13 -11.67
CA GLN A 34 -2.74 -9.36 -11.95
C GLN A 34 -3.97 -9.94 -11.22
N GLU A 35 -3.96 -11.24 -10.96
CA GLU A 35 -5.01 -11.97 -10.22
C GLU A 35 -4.35 -12.78 -9.10
N PRO A 36 -3.98 -12.16 -7.97
CA PRO A 36 -3.38 -12.87 -6.85
C PRO A 36 -4.41 -13.80 -6.18
N SER A 37 -4.00 -15.01 -5.82
CA SER A 37 -4.86 -15.95 -5.08
C SER A 37 -4.80 -15.66 -3.58
N LEU A 38 -5.94 -15.31 -3.01
CA LEU A 38 -6.09 -15.10 -1.58
C LEU A 38 -5.80 -16.38 -0.78
N GLU A 39 -6.16 -17.55 -1.30
CA GLU A 39 -5.88 -18.85 -0.67
C GLU A 39 -4.38 -19.11 -0.55
N ILE A 40 -3.62 -18.88 -1.63
CA ILE A 40 -2.16 -19.04 -1.63
C ILE A 40 -1.53 -18.07 -0.65
N ILE A 41 -1.96 -16.80 -0.66
CA ILE A 41 -1.45 -15.77 0.27
C ILE A 41 -1.71 -16.17 1.73
N LYS A 42 -2.92 -16.66 2.05
CA LYS A 42 -3.26 -17.16 3.38
C LYS A 42 -2.34 -18.30 3.80
N GLU A 43 -2.14 -19.29 2.93
CA GLU A 43 -1.25 -20.43 3.20
C GLU A 43 0.19 -19.99 3.46
N LEU A 44 0.71 -19.04 2.68
CA LEU A 44 2.06 -18.50 2.85
C LEU A 44 2.22 -17.75 4.17
N VAL A 45 1.24 -16.91 4.55
CA VAL A 45 1.25 -16.21 5.84
C VAL A 45 1.15 -17.21 7.01
N GLU A 46 0.31 -18.25 6.90
CA GLU A 46 0.21 -19.32 7.89
C GLU A 46 1.52 -20.11 8.05
N LYS A 47 2.30 -20.26 6.97
CA LYS A 47 3.64 -20.87 6.98
C LYS A 47 4.74 -19.95 7.52
N GLY A 48 4.42 -18.68 7.78
CA GLY A 48 5.35 -17.73 8.40
C GLY A 48 5.89 -16.65 7.47
N ALA A 49 5.28 -16.42 6.30
CA ALA A 49 5.60 -15.24 5.50
C ALA A 49 5.34 -13.96 6.31
N ASP A 50 6.33 -13.08 6.36
CA ASP A 50 6.21 -11.72 6.88
C ASP A 50 5.47 -10.85 5.87
N VAL A 51 4.27 -10.39 6.23
CA VAL A 51 3.47 -9.49 5.39
C VAL A 51 4.10 -8.10 5.18
N ASN A 52 5.13 -7.77 5.97
CA ASN A 52 5.93 -6.56 5.84
C ASN A 52 7.30 -6.79 5.21
N CYS A 53 7.54 -7.98 4.66
CA CYS A 53 8.77 -8.27 3.93
C CYS A 53 8.98 -7.28 2.78
N THR A 54 10.24 -7.07 2.44
CA THR A 54 10.66 -6.13 1.40
C THR A 54 11.32 -6.85 0.26
N GLY A 55 11.06 -6.40 -0.97
CA GLY A 55 11.82 -6.81 -2.14
C GLY A 55 12.25 -5.62 -2.99
N ILE A 56 13.06 -5.88 -4.01
CA ILE A 56 13.33 -4.98 -5.13
C ILE A 56 12.76 -5.59 -6.39
N ILE A 57 11.94 -4.84 -7.12
CA ILE A 57 11.65 -5.14 -8.53
C ILE A 57 12.59 -4.36 -9.44
N TYR A 58 12.99 -5.00 -10.53
CA TYR A 58 13.77 -4.39 -11.60
C TYR A 58 12.85 -4.12 -12.80
N PHE A 59 12.81 -2.88 -13.26
CA PHE A 59 12.17 -2.54 -14.53
C PHE A 59 13.18 -2.81 -15.66
N LEU A 60 13.29 -4.07 -16.07
CA LEU A 60 14.06 -4.42 -17.27
C LEU A 60 13.25 -4.03 -18.51
N GLN A 61 13.93 -3.56 -19.57
CA GLN A 61 13.31 -3.24 -20.87
C GLN A 61 12.59 -4.44 -21.52
N GLU A 62 12.79 -5.66 -21.01
CA GLU A 62 12.18 -6.89 -21.50
C GLU A 62 11.23 -7.52 -20.46
N ASN A 63 10.08 -6.88 -20.21
CA ASN A 63 8.80 -7.43 -19.69
C ASN A 63 8.81 -8.46 -18.54
N SER A 64 9.89 -8.62 -17.78
CA SER A 64 10.02 -9.58 -16.69
C SER A 64 10.37 -8.84 -15.40
N CYS A 65 9.35 -8.52 -14.62
CA CYS A 65 9.54 -8.05 -13.25
C CYS A 65 9.68 -9.28 -12.35
N LYS A 66 10.83 -9.45 -11.70
CA LYS A 66 11.01 -10.43 -10.63
C LYS A 66 11.41 -9.70 -9.35
N PRO A 67 10.58 -9.71 -8.30
CA PRO A 67 10.98 -9.21 -7.00
C PRO A 67 12.07 -10.12 -6.42
N ILE A 68 13.18 -9.52 -5.99
CA ILE A 68 14.20 -10.19 -5.17
C ILE A 68 14.00 -9.70 -3.73
N VAL A 69 13.80 -10.60 -2.77
CA VAL A 69 13.66 -10.25 -1.35
C VAL A 69 14.96 -9.62 -0.84
N ILE A 70 14.88 -8.46 -0.17
CA ILE A 70 15.99 -7.90 0.59
C ILE A 70 15.79 -8.25 2.06
N GLU A 71 16.78 -8.92 2.67
CA GLU A 71 16.76 -9.20 4.10
C GLU A 71 16.74 -7.91 4.94
N SER A 72 15.81 -7.82 5.88
CA SER A 72 15.64 -6.66 6.77
C SER A 72 16.86 -6.38 7.66
N GLN A 73 17.73 -7.37 7.90
CA GLN A 73 18.94 -7.20 8.73
C GLN A 73 20.07 -6.41 8.04
N ASN A 74 19.95 -6.13 6.73
CA ASN A 74 20.92 -5.31 6.01
C ASN A 74 20.46 -3.88 5.73
N GLN A 75 19.30 -3.45 6.27
CA GLN A 75 18.80 -2.07 6.09
C GLN A 75 19.76 -0.99 6.59
N SER A 76 20.63 -1.28 7.56
CA SER A 76 21.61 -0.32 8.08
C SER A 76 22.90 -0.24 7.27
N ASN A 77 23.26 -1.27 6.50
CA ASN A 77 24.53 -1.34 5.78
C ASN A 77 24.39 -1.15 4.25
N HIS A 78 23.19 -1.30 3.68
CA HIS A 78 22.97 -1.15 2.23
C HIS A 78 22.46 0.22 1.78
N LYS A 79 22.13 1.13 2.71
CA LYS A 79 21.83 2.53 2.31
C LYS A 79 23.02 3.24 1.65
N GLU A 80 24.24 2.77 1.89
CA GLU A 80 25.47 3.34 1.29
C GLU A 80 26.06 2.50 0.14
N GLU A 81 25.62 1.25 -0.08
CA GLU A 81 26.19 0.37 -1.13
C GLU A 81 25.22 -0.07 -2.23
N LEU A 82 23.91 0.11 -2.07
CA LEU A 82 22.98 0.01 -3.19
C LEU A 82 22.68 1.44 -3.67
N SER A 83 23.50 1.91 -4.61
CA SER A 83 23.04 2.87 -5.60
C SER A 83 21.80 2.24 -6.24
N ILE A 84 20.62 2.62 -5.74
CA ILE A 84 19.34 2.36 -6.40
C ILE A 84 19.50 3.05 -7.75
N THR A 85 19.87 2.29 -8.77
CA THR A 85 19.93 2.78 -10.13
C THR A 85 18.49 3.13 -10.54
N GLU A 86 18.32 3.99 -11.54
CA GLU A 86 16.98 4.49 -11.96
C GLU A 86 15.95 3.39 -12.27
N ASN A 87 16.36 2.12 -12.36
CA ASN A 87 15.53 0.97 -12.74
C ASN A 87 15.15 0.02 -11.58
N GLN A 88 15.41 0.38 -10.32
CA GLN A 88 15.08 -0.44 -9.15
C GLN A 88 14.03 0.23 -8.27
N LYS A 89 13.06 -0.55 -7.76
CA LYS A 89 12.02 -0.07 -6.83
C LYS A 89 11.85 -1.02 -5.65
N GLU A 90 11.96 -0.48 -4.44
CA GLU A 90 11.58 -1.21 -3.22
C GLU A 90 10.07 -1.45 -3.21
N VAL A 91 9.66 -2.65 -2.80
CA VAL A 91 8.26 -3.09 -2.76
C VAL A 91 7.95 -3.84 -1.47
N THR A 92 6.67 -3.85 -1.11
CA THR A 92 6.08 -4.70 -0.06
C THR A 92 4.92 -5.49 -0.66
N PRO A 93 4.47 -6.60 -0.04
CA PRO A 93 3.30 -7.35 -0.52
C PRO A 93 2.08 -6.46 -0.72
N LEU A 94 1.78 -5.58 0.24
CA LEU A 94 0.63 -4.68 0.15
C LEU A 94 0.76 -3.64 -0.98
N TYR A 95 1.95 -3.07 -1.17
CA TYR A 95 2.20 -2.17 -2.30
C TYR A 95 1.98 -2.88 -3.66
N LEU A 96 2.50 -4.11 -3.82
CA LEU A 96 2.36 -4.88 -5.07
C LEU A 96 0.91 -5.17 -5.42
N VAL A 97 0.09 -5.52 -4.43
CA VAL A 97 -1.35 -5.77 -4.64
C VAL A 97 -2.03 -4.55 -5.23
N PHE A 98 -1.76 -3.36 -4.71
CA PHE A 98 -2.27 -2.12 -5.30
C PHE A 98 -1.71 -1.95 -6.71
N ASP A 99 -0.39 -1.89 -6.89
CA ASP A 99 0.26 -1.56 -8.17
C ASP A 99 -0.12 -2.49 -9.34
N TYR A 100 -0.36 -3.79 -9.09
CA TYR A 100 -0.55 -4.79 -10.16
C TYR A 100 -1.98 -5.31 -10.33
N SER A 101 -2.78 -5.35 -9.27
CA SER A 101 -4.08 -6.05 -9.30
C SER A 101 -5.26 -5.23 -8.81
N ASP A 102 -5.03 -4.23 -7.95
CA ASP A 102 -6.09 -3.54 -7.22
C ASP A 102 -7.03 -4.47 -6.43
N ASN A 103 -6.58 -5.68 -6.09
CA ASN A 103 -7.41 -6.65 -5.38
C ASN A 103 -7.59 -6.24 -3.90
N LEU A 104 -8.66 -5.49 -3.63
CA LEU A 104 -8.96 -4.96 -2.30
C LEU A 104 -9.26 -6.07 -1.27
N GLU A 105 -9.70 -7.25 -1.69
CA GLU A 105 -9.92 -8.38 -0.77
C GLU A 105 -8.57 -8.91 -0.23
N VAL A 106 -7.57 -9.01 -1.10
CA VAL A 106 -6.21 -9.35 -0.69
C VAL A 106 -5.59 -8.24 0.16
N ALA A 107 -5.77 -6.97 -0.24
CA ALA A 107 -5.26 -5.83 0.54
C ALA A 107 -5.85 -5.80 1.96
N GLU A 108 -7.16 -6.00 2.09
CA GLU A 108 -7.88 -6.10 3.37
C GLU A 108 -7.32 -7.23 4.23
N TYR A 109 -7.09 -8.41 3.64
CA TYR A 109 -6.48 -9.52 4.37
C TYR A 109 -5.08 -9.16 4.90
N LEU A 110 -4.20 -8.62 4.06
CA LEU A 110 -2.84 -8.25 4.46
C LEU A 110 -2.84 -7.19 5.58
N ILE A 111 -3.70 -6.18 5.50
CA ILE A 111 -3.83 -5.16 6.56
C ILE A 111 -4.34 -5.79 7.87
N ASN A 112 -5.28 -6.72 7.79
CA ASN A 112 -5.74 -7.48 8.96
C ASN A 112 -4.62 -8.33 9.59
N GLN A 113 -3.67 -8.81 8.77
CA GLN A 113 -2.42 -9.44 9.22
C GLN A 113 -1.31 -8.45 9.63
N LYS A 114 -1.63 -7.16 9.80
CA LYS A 114 -0.72 -6.08 10.24
C LYS A 114 0.31 -5.65 9.19
N ALA A 115 -0.03 -5.74 7.90
CA ALA A 115 0.75 -5.05 6.88
C ALA A 115 0.74 -3.52 7.10
N ASP A 116 1.91 -2.89 6.95
CA ASP A 116 2.13 -1.46 7.13
C ASP A 116 1.66 -0.68 5.89
N ILE A 117 0.40 -0.27 5.93
CA ILE A 117 -0.22 0.58 4.91
C ILE A 117 0.52 1.91 4.71
N MET A 118 1.12 2.49 5.75
CA MET A 118 1.87 3.75 5.62
C MET A 118 3.19 3.54 4.88
N LYS A 119 3.81 2.36 5.03
CA LYS A 119 4.98 2.00 4.23
C LYS A 119 4.59 1.78 2.76
N ALA A 120 3.51 1.05 2.50
CA ALA A 120 3.00 0.88 1.14
C ALA A 120 2.65 2.23 0.48
N GLU A 121 1.97 3.13 1.23
CA GLU A 121 1.63 4.49 0.78
C GLU A 121 2.87 5.24 0.29
N ARG A 122 3.98 5.19 1.03
CA ARG A 122 5.20 5.95 0.70
C ARG A 122 6.02 5.36 -0.44
N LEU A 123 5.83 4.08 -0.78
CA LEU A 123 6.58 3.43 -1.86
C LEU A 123 6.00 3.75 -3.25
N ALA A 124 4.76 4.24 -3.30
CA ALA A 124 4.11 4.59 -4.53
C ALA A 124 4.69 5.83 -5.20
N CYS A 125 4.42 5.94 -6.50
CA CYS A 125 4.81 7.09 -7.29
C CYS A 125 3.94 8.32 -6.94
N TYR A 126 4.27 9.49 -7.48
CA TYR A 126 3.43 10.70 -7.42
C TYR A 126 3.06 11.23 -6.02
N GLY A 127 3.81 10.84 -4.99
CA GLY A 127 3.56 11.30 -3.61
C GLY A 127 2.66 10.37 -2.79
N GLY A 128 2.25 9.21 -3.32
CA GLY A 128 1.67 8.12 -2.54
C GLY A 128 0.53 7.38 -3.24
N LEU A 129 0.13 6.22 -2.70
CA LEU A 129 -0.95 5.39 -3.29
C LEU A 129 -2.27 6.17 -3.35
N LEU A 130 -2.49 7.08 -2.41
CA LEU A 130 -3.69 7.89 -2.37
C LEU A 130 -3.76 8.89 -3.54
N MET A 131 -2.64 9.55 -3.88
CA MET A 131 -2.57 10.47 -5.03
C MET A 131 -2.62 9.70 -6.36
N GLU A 132 -1.92 8.57 -6.43
CA GLU A 132 -1.95 7.68 -7.58
C GLU A 132 -3.39 7.20 -7.88
N ALA A 133 -4.13 6.78 -6.86
CA ALA A 133 -5.53 6.40 -7.01
C ALA A 133 -6.39 7.52 -7.61
N LEU A 134 -6.14 8.79 -7.26
CA LEU A 134 -6.85 9.92 -7.84
C LEU A 134 -6.46 10.18 -9.29
N MET A 135 -5.16 10.15 -9.60
CA MET A 135 -4.65 10.39 -10.95
C MET A 135 -5.17 9.37 -11.95
N HIS A 136 -5.34 8.12 -11.51
CA HIS A 136 -5.90 7.03 -12.30
C HIS A 136 -7.41 6.84 -12.11
N GLN A 137 -8.06 7.70 -11.31
CA GLN A 137 -9.50 7.66 -11.02
C GLN A 137 -10.00 6.32 -10.43
N ILE A 138 -9.15 5.64 -9.66
CA ILE A 138 -9.43 4.37 -8.97
C ILE A 138 -10.10 4.65 -7.62
N TRP A 139 -11.34 5.12 -7.68
CA TRP A 139 -12.11 5.52 -6.49
C TRP A 139 -12.25 4.44 -5.41
N PRO A 140 -12.47 3.15 -5.75
CA PRO A 140 -12.50 2.09 -4.73
C PRO A 140 -11.21 2.02 -3.91
N ARG A 141 -10.03 2.05 -4.57
CA ARG A 141 -8.73 2.10 -3.89
C ARG A 141 -8.60 3.36 -3.04
N PHE A 142 -8.92 4.52 -3.60
CA PHE A 142 -8.84 5.80 -2.90
C PHE A 142 -9.61 5.77 -1.57
N TYR A 143 -10.87 5.33 -1.63
CA TYR A 143 -11.72 5.22 -0.45
C TYR A 143 -11.24 4.15 0.53
N PHE A 144 -10.76 3.02 0.04
CA PHE A 144 -10.19 1.97 0.85
C PHE A 144 -9.00 2.47 1.68
N LEU A 145 -8.11 3.25 1.07
CA LEU A 145 -6.96 3.85 1.77
C LEU A 145 -7.41 4.85 2.85
N LEU A 146 -8.42 5.69 2.56
CA LEU A 146 -9.01 6.61 3.56
C LEU A 146 -9.61 5.85 4.74
N ASP A 147 -10.35 4.76 4.47
CA ASP A 147 -11.01 3.96 5.50
C ASP A 147 -9.97 3.24 6.40
N HIS A 148 -8.74 3.04 5.90
CA HIS A 148 -7.61 2.44 6.62
C HIS A 148 -6.61 3.43 7.21
N GLY A 149 -6.98 4.70 7.37
CA GLY A 149 -6.15 5.67 8.11
C GLY A 149 -5.18 6.47 7.25
N VAL A 150 -5.17 6.29 5.92
CA VAL A 150 -4.33 7.11 5.02
C VAL A 150 -4.93 8.50 4.93
N ARG A 151 -4.28 9.45 5.60
CA ARG A 151 -4.70 10.84 5.62
C ARG A 151 -4.23 11.55 4.33
N PRO A 152 -5.15 12.08 3.50
CA PRO A 152 -4.75 12.93 2.39
C PRO A 152 -4.14 14.21 2.94
N ASP A 153 -3.09 14.70 2.31
CA ASP A 153 -2.70 16.09 2.52
C ASP A 153 -3.72 17.05 1.88
N LEU A 154 -3.56 18.34 2.12
CA LEU A 154 -4.49 19.34 1.63
C LEU A 154 -4.52 19.42 0.10
N TYR A 155 -3.39 19.17 -0.55
CA TYR A 155 -3.27 19.20 -2.00
C TYR A 155 -4.00 18.00 -2.63
N THR A 156 -3.75 16.78 -2.13
CA THR A 156 -4.46 15.57 -2.53
C THR A 156 -5.96 15.72 -2.34
N LEU A 157 -6.40 16.34 -1.23
CA LEU A 157 -7.81 16.60 -0.99
C LEU A 157 -8.40 17.58 -2.02
N LEU A 158 -7.74 18.70 -2.29
CA LEU A 158 -8.20 19.67 -3.28
C LEU A 158 -8.26 19.05 -4.69
N PHE A 159 -7.25 18.24 -5.02
CA PHE A 159 -7.19 17.49 -6.28
C PHE A 159 -8.33 16.48 -6.38
N ALA A 160 -8.62 15.74 -5.31
CA ALA A 160 -9.76 14.82 -5.25
C ALA A 160 -11.07 15.57 -5.50
N ILE A 161 -11.29 16.72 -4.84
CA ILE A 161 -12.49 17.53 -5.01
C ILE A 161 -12.62 18.04 -6.45
N ALA A 162 -11.51 18.44 -7.09
CA ALA A 162 -11.50 18.90 -8.48
C ALA A 162 -11.83 17.79 -9.48
N ASN A 163 -11.21 16.62 -9.33
CA ASN A 163 -11.36 15.52 -10.28
C ASN A 163 -12.63 14.68 -10.04
N ASN A 164 -13.29 14.85 -8.91
CA ASN A 164 -14.61 14.26 -8.66
C ASN A 164 -15.76 15.10 -9.26
N GLN A 165 -15.46 16.20 -9.99
CA GLN A 165 -16.46 17.11 -10.55
C GLN A 165 -17.17 16.61 -11.81
N ASP A 166 -16.68 15.56 -12.49
CA ASP A 166 -17.37 14.99 -13.67
C ASP A 166 -18.70 14.27 -13.35
N GLN A 167 -19.10 14.20 -12.07
CA GLN A 167 -20.46 13.81 -11.66
C GLN A 167 -21.17 14.87 -10.80
N VAL A 168 -20.59 16.05 -10.64
CA VAL A 168 -21.14 17.13 -9.82
C VAL A 168 -21.31 18.37 -10.67
N THR A 169 -22.43 18.43 -11.37
CA THR A 169 -22.95 19.73 -11.80
C THR A 169 -23.21 20.54 -10.53
N TYR A 170 -22.29 21.44 -10.19
CA TYR A 170 -22.50 22.54 -9.26
C TYR A 170 -23.51 23.50 -9.90
N LEU A 171 -24.78 23.09 -9.97
CA LEU A 171 -25.87 24.00 -10.31
C LEU A 171 -26.12 24.89 -9.09
N ASN A 172 -25.63 26.13 -9.17
CA ASN A 172 -26.15 27.26 -8.41
C ASN A 172 -25.99 27.22 -6.89
N GLY A 173 -24.84 26.78 -6.37
CA GLY A 173 -24.45 27.09 -4.99
C GLY A 173 -25.26 26.38 -3.88
N TYR A 174 -26.00 25.31 -4.20
CA TYR A 174 -26.64 24.45 -3.22
C TYR A 174 -26.02 23.06 -3.20
N TYR A 175 -25.77 22.55 -1.99
CA TYR A 175 -25.28 21.21 -1.70
C TYR A 175 -26.24 20.16 -2.28
N ASN A 176 -25.75 19.30 -3.19
CA ASN A 176 -26.48 18.12 -3.66
C ASN A 176 -26.16 16.93 -2.73
N PRO A 177 -27.11 16.45 -1.92
CA PRO A 177 -26.89 15.44 -0.89
C PRO A 177 -26.70 14.00 -1.42
N GLU A 178 -26.72 13.78 -2.73
CA GLU A 178 -26.57 12.47 -3.40
C GLU A 178 -25.25 12.35 -4.20
N SER A 179 -24.37 13.35 -4.11
CA SER A 179 -23.12 13.42 -4.91
C SER A 179 -21.97 12.57 -4.32
N PRO A 180 -21.07 12.00 -5.15
CA PRO A 180 -19.81 11.38 -4.71
C PRO A 180 -18.97 12.25 -3.75
N VAL A 181 -19.13 13.57 -3.82
CA VAL A 181 -18.52 14.54 -2.90
C VAL A 181 -19.00 14.33 -1.46
N LYS A 182 -20.25 13.91 -1.22
CA LYS A 182 -20.73 13.61 0.13
C LYS A 182 -19.99 12.41 0.73
N THR A 183 -19.80 11.36 -0.05
CA THR A 183 -19.04 10.17 0.38
C THR A 183 -17.60 10.55 0.68
N LEU A 184 -16.95 11.30 -0.21
CA LEU A 184 -15.61 11.85 0.01
C LEU A 184 -15.56 12.69 1.30
N MET A 185 -16.45 13.66 1.46
CA MET A 185 -16.49 14.52 2.64
C MET A 185 -16.72 13.69 3.91
N SER A 186 -17.64 12.72 3.91
CA SER A 186 -17.91 11.90 5.10
C SER A 186 -16.68 11.14 5.61
N ARG A 187 -15.79 10.72 4.71
CA ARG A 187 -14.53 10.04 5.03
C ARG A 187 -13.43 11.02 5.44
N VAL A 188 -13.33 12.16 4.75
CA VAL A 188 -12.28 13.16 5.00
C VAL A 188 -12.52 13.98 6.27
N MET A 189 -13.79 14.15 6.69
CA MET A 189 -14.16 14.82 7.95
C MET A 189 -13.61 14.12 9.20
N ALA A 190 -13.19 12.84 9.09
CA ALA A 190 -12.45 12.17 10.16
C ALA A 190 -11.06 12.79 10.41
N TYR A 191 -10.49 13.48 9.42
CA TYR A 191 -9.12 13.99 9.43
C TYR A 191 -9.02 15.52 9.50
N TYR A 192 -10.08 16.23 9.09
CA TYR A 192 -10.10 17.67 8.97
C TYR A 192 -11.40 18.23 9.53
N THR A 193 -11.30 19.41 10.15
CA THR A 193 -12.48 20.16 10.57
C THR A 193 -13.18 20.79 9.37
N ASP A 194 -14.49 21.04 9.49
CA ASP A 194 -15.28 21.80 8.51
C ASP A 194 -14.59 23.12 8.11
N ARG A 195 -13.95 23.77 9.08
CA ARG A 195 -13.21 25.02 8.88
C ARG A 195 -12.01 24.84 7.97
N GLN A 196 -11.18 23.82 8.22
CA GLN A 196 -9.98 23.56 7.40
C GLN A 196 -10.37 23.23 5.95
N ILE A 197 -11.45 22.47 5.77
CA ILE A 197 -11.96 22.16 4.44
C ILE A 197 -12.51 23.41 3.76
N SER A 198 -13.27 24.24 4.49
CA SER A 198 -13.80 25.51 3.97
C SER A 198 -12.69 26.50 3.58
N GLU A 199 -11.64 26.61 4.40
CA GLU A 199 -10.48 27.45 4.12
C GLU A 199 -9.73 26.96 2.87
N ALA A 200 -9.55 25.64 2.71
CA ALA A 200 -8.93 25.06 1.53
C ALA A 200 -9.73 25.30 0.25
N LEU A 201 -11.05 25.11 0.31
CA LEU A 201 -11.96 25.37 -0.81
C LEU A 201 -11.95 26.85 -1.22
N LEU A 202 -11.91 27.75 -0.23
CA LEU A 202 -11.82 29.19 -0.48
C LEU A 202 -10.49 29.56 -1.15
N MET A 203 -9.37 29.00 -0.68
CA MET A 203 -8.05 29.24 -1.30
C MET A 203 -8.02 28.77 -2.76
N ARG A 204 -8.61 27.62 -3.08
CA ARG A 204 -8.72 27.15 -4.47
C ARG A 204 -9.49 28.13 -5.34
N LYS A 205 -10.67 28.57 -4.90
CA LYS A 205 -11.50 29.52 -5.66
C LYS A 205 -10.75 30.82 -5.96
N VAL A 206 -10.01 31.35 -4.98
CA VAL A 206 -9.17 32.55 -5.17
C VAL A 206 -8.07 32.32 -6.22
N ILE A 207 -7.51 31.11 -6.30
CA ILE A 207 -6.51 30.76 -7.31
C ILE A 207 -7.14 30.63 -8.70
N GLU A 208 -8.33 30.02 -8.81
CA GLU A 208 -9.07 29.92 -10.07
C GLU A 208 -9.43 31.32 -10.59
N ASP A 209 -10.05 32.15 -9.75
CA ASP A 209 -10.44 33.54 -10.07
C ASP A 209 -9.24 34.45 -10.42
N ALA A 210 -8.01 34.09 -10.02
CA ALA A 210 -6.79 34.86 -10.31
C ALA A 210 -6.08 34.43 -11.61
N ASN A 211 -6.45 33.29 -12.17
CA ASN A 211 -5.89 32.77 -13.42
C ASN A 211 -6.81 33.03 -14.64
N ASP A 212 -8.01 33.57 -14.40
CA ASP A 212 -8.95 34.11 -15.40
C ASP A 212 -8.73 35.61 -15.66
#